data_AF-A0A830GVG2-F1
#
_entry.id   AF-A0A830GVG2-F1
#
_cell.length_a   1.000
_cell.length_b   1.000
_cell.length_c   1.000
_cell.angle_alpha   90.00
_cell.angle_beta   90.00
_cell.angle_gamma   90.00
#
_symmetry.space_group_name_H-M   'P 1'
#
loop_
_entity.id
_entity.type
_entity.pdbx_description
1 polymer ?
#
loop_
_entity_poly.entity_id
_entity_poly.type
_entity_poly.pdbx_seq_one_letter_code
_entity_poly.pdbx_strand_id
1 'polypeptide(L)'
;MIMCSDLSKWHGIERAAIEWGPAIDEDKCVGCGLCVVQCSERRNVFGYDETKRKAIVLYPNNCMVGCNNCQVACLWDAITFPSPSELKKPARDLVDSGVVRRELEERLRRNPNLVMELPSSLIKKICEDQVGTCH
;
A
#
# COMPACT_ATOMS: atom_id res chain seq x y z
N MET A 1 21.90 -5.43 -13.65
CA MET A 1 21.89 -4.46 -12.54
C MET A 1 20.46 -4.37 -12.06
N ILE A 2 20.12 -5.06 -10.96
CA ILE A 2 18.77 -5.00 -10.39
C ILE A 2 18.58 -3.56 -9.91
N MET A 3 17.67 -2.81 -10.51
CA MET A 3 17.26 -1.51 -9.98
C MET A 3 16.72 -1.77 -8.57
N CYS A 4 17.55 -1.50 -7.56
CA CYS A 4 17.09 -1.45 -6.19
C CYS A 4 16.07 -0.33 -6.15
N SER A 5 14.80 -0.67 -5.99
CA SER A 5 13.72 0.32 -5.91
C SER A 5 14.03 1.24 -4.74
N ASP A 6 14.33 2.50 -5.04
CA ASP A 6 14.59 3.51 -4.03
C ASP A 6 13.33 3.68 -3.15
N LEU A 7 13.40 3.19 -1.91
CA LEU A 7 12.31 3.29 -0.93
C LEU A 7 12.31 4.64 -0.20
N SER A 8 13.29 5.51 -0.49
CA SER A 8 13.40 6.82 0.15
C SER A 8 12.31 7.79 -0.27
N LYS A 9 11.53 7.48 -1.33
CA LYS A 9 10.46 8.35 -1.82
C LYS A 9 9.15 7.61 -2.09
N TRP A 10 8.05 8.34 -1.97
CA TRP A 10 6.71 7.96 -2.37
C TRP A 10 6.17 8.98 -3.37
N HIS A 11 6.15 8.61 -4.66
CA HIS A 11 5.72 9.50 -5.77
C HIS A 11 6.41 10.88 -5.75
N GLY A 12 7.71 10.89 -5.44
CA GLY A 12 8.52 12.11 -5.36
C GLY A 12 8.54 12.79 -3.99
N ILE A 13 7.67 12.41 -3.05
CA ILE A 13 7.67 12.90 -1.67
C ILE A 13 8.70 12.10 -0.85
N GLU A 14 9.53 12.78 -0.06
CA GLU A 14 10.45 12.11 0.87
C GLU A 14 9.69 11.19 1.82
N ARG A 15 10.09 9.92 1.89
CA ARG A 15 9.38 8.89 2.64
C ARG A 15 9.31 9.21 4.14
N ALA A 16 10.36 9.83 4.66
CA ALA A 16 10.44 10.25 6.06
C ALA A 16 9.46 11.39 6.42
N ALA A 17 8.89 12.09 5.43
CA ALA A 17 7.90 13.15 5.66
C ALA A 17 6.45 12.60 5.77
N ILE A 18 6.27 11.28 5.68
CA ILE A 18 4.96 10.62 5.67
C ILE A 18 4.84 9.72 6.89
N GLU A 19 3.93 10.08 7.79
CA GLU A 19 3.59 9.31 8.97
C GLU A 19 2.72 8.10 8.58
N TRP A 20 3.39 7.05 8.09
CA TRP A 20 2.77 5.78 7.77
C TRP A 20 3.71 4.62 8.14
N GLY A 21 3.20 3.62 8.84
CA GLY A 21 3.97 2.43 9.20
C GLY A 21 3.23 1.59 10.24
N PRO A 22 3.61 0.31 10.38
CA PRO A 22 3.01 -0.56 11.39
C PRO A 22 3.56 -0.24 12.79
N ALA A 23 2.71 -0.40 13.80
CA ALA A 23 3.11 -0.61 15.18
C ALA A 23 2.66 -2.01 15.64
N ILE A 24 3.39 -2.61 16.59
CA ILE A 24 3.06 -3.92 17.16
C ILE A 24 2.70 -3.75 18.64
N ASP A 25 1.55 -4.29 19.01
CA ASP A 25 1.13 -4.51 20.39
C ASP A 25 1.75 -5.84 20.88
N GLU A 26 2.77 -5.76 21.76
CA GLU A 26 3.50 -6.94 22.25
C GLU A 26 2.62 -7.89 23.08
N ASP A 27 1.57 -7.37 23.73
CA ASP A 27 0.67 -8.15 24.58
C ASP A 27 -0.25 -9.04 23.73
N LYS A 28 -0.68 -8.54 22.57
CA LYS A 28 -1.50 -9.30 21.61
C LYS A 28 -0.69 -10.18 20.67
N CYS A 29 0.56 -9.81 20.40
CA CYS A 29 1.40 -10.52 19.43
C CYS A 29 1.73 -11.93 19.93
N VAL A 30 1.18 -13.00 19.35
CA VAL A 30 1.48 -14.38 19.79
C VAL A 30 2.81 -14.93 19.27
N GLY A 31 3.57 -14.13 18.51
CA GLY A 31 4.87 -14.56 17.99
C GLY A 31 4.81 -15.51 16.80
N CYS A 32 3.71 -15.52 16.03
CA CYS A 32 3.53 -16.43 14.88
C CYS A 32 4.46 -16.15 13.69
N GLY A 33 5.04 -14.95 13.60
CA GLY A 33 5.97 -14.57 12.53
C GLY A 33 5.32 -14.32 11.16
N LEU A 34 4.00 -14.40 11.03
CA LEU A 34 3.32 -14.24 9.72
C LEU A 34 3.59 -12.88 9.07
N CYS A 35 3.65 -11.80 9.86
CA CYS A 35 4.00 -10.47 9.34
C CYS A 35 5.45 -10.40 8.80
N VAL A 36 6.37 -11.16 9.41
CA VAL A 36 7.77 -11.23 9.01
C VAL A 36 7.87 -11.92 7.64
N VAL A 37 7.19 -13.05 7.43
CA VAL A 37 7.24 -13.72 6.13
C VAL A 37 6.46 -12.95 5.05
N GLN A 38 5.25 -12.48 5.35
CA GLN A 38 4.37 -11.95 4.31
C GLN A 38 4.70 -10.52 3.88
N CYS A 39 5.17 -9.67 4.80
CA CYS A 39 5.41 -8.24 4.52
C CYS A 39 6.89 -7.91 4.33
N SER A 40 7.80 -8.61 5.01
CA SER A 40 9.24 -8.28 4.93
C SER A 40 9.93 -8.83 3.68
N GLU A 41 9.37 -9.82 2.98
CA GLU A 41 10.00 -10.48 1.82
C GLU A 41 10.58 -9.55 0.75
N ARG A 42 10.10 -8.30 0.63
CA ARG A 42 10.64 -7.31 -0.33
C ARG A 42 11.11 -5.99 0.28
N ARG A 43 10.82 -5.73 1.56
CA ARG A 43 10.97 -4.41 2.19
C ARG A 43 11.59 -4.45 3.58
N ASN A 44 11.76 -5.62 4.20
CA ASN A 44 12.35 -5.78 5.54
C ASN A 44 11.69 -4.93 6.64
N VAL A 45 10.38 -4.66 6.57
CA VAL A 45 9.69 -3.81 7.54
C VAL A 45 9.72 -4.41 8.95
N PHE A 46 9.53 -5.73 9.05
CA PHE A 46 9.53 -6.48 10.29
C PHE A 46 10.75 -7.38 10.44
N GLY A 47 11.15 -7.61 11.69
CA GLY A 47 12.07 -8.66 12.12
C GLY A 47 11.42 -9.57 13.16
N TYR A 48 12.19 -10.51 13.68
CA TYR A 48 11.77 -11.42 14.74
C TYR A 48 12.80 -11.45 15.86
N ASP A 49 12.36 -11.15 17.08
CA ASP A 49 13.18 -11.31 18.28
C ASP A 49 13.06 -12.77 18.74
N GLU A 50 14.13 -13.55 18.55
CA GLU A 50 14.17 -14.96 18.94
C GLU A 50 14.15 -15.17 20.47
N THR A 51 14.62 -14.19 21.24
CA THR A 51 14.65 -14.27 22.71
C THR A 51 13.26 -14.06 23.28
N LYS A 52 12.56 -12.99 22.83
CA LYS A 52 11.18 -12.71 23.22
C LYS A 52 10.17 -13.61 22.51
N ARG A 53 10.57 -14.23 21.40
CA ARG A 53 9.69 -14.94 20.45
C ARG A 53 8.55 -14.06 19.94
N LYS A 54 8.86 -12.82 19.55
CA LYS A 54 7.88 -11.84 19.06
C LYS A 54 8.38 -11.17 17.78
N ALA A 55 7.44 -10.75 16.94
CA ALA A 55 7.77 -9.87 15.83
C ALA A 55 8.11 -8.46 16.33
N ILE A 56 9.04 -7.80 15.64
CA ILE A 56 9.45 -6.41 15.91
C ILE A 56 9.41 -5.59 14.62
N VAL A 57 9.22 -4.28 14.72
CA VAL A 57 9.32 -3.37 13.56
C VAL A 57 10.77 -2.91 13.45
N LEU A 58 11.43 -3.25 12.33
CA LEU A 58 12.84 -2.89 12.07
C LEU A 58 12.96 -1.57 11.30
N TYR A 59 12.25 -1.47 10.17
CA TYR A 59 12.36 -0.34 9.25
C TYR A 59 10.96 0.16 8.87
N PRO A 60 10.31 0.97 9.73
CA PRO A 60 8.94 1.43 9.49
C PRO A 60 8.82 2.21 8.16
N ASN A 61 9.86 2.98 7.80
CA ASN A 61 9.88 3.75 6.56
C ASN A 61 9.97 2.90 5.28
N ASN A 62 10.36 1.63 5.36
CA ASN A 62 10.31 0.75 4.19
C ASN A 62 8.87 0.31 3.86
N CYS A 63 7.93 0.47 4.80
CA CYS A 63 6.52 0.15 4.61
C CYS A 63 5.95 0.99 3.45
N MET A 64 5.19 0.32 2.57
CA MET A 64 4.50 0.96 1.45
C MET A 64 3.40 1.87 2.00
N VAL A 65 3.48 3.16 1.69
CA VAL A 65 2.49 4.16 2.09
C VAL A 65 1.10 3.75 1.57
N GLY A 66 0.13 3.70 2.48
CA GLY A 66 -1.26 3.30 2.20
C GLY A 66 -1.52 1.79 2.22
N CYS A 67 -0.51 0.94 2.37
CA CYS A 67 -0.69 -0.50 2.56
C CYS A 67 -0.85 -0.84 4.04
N ASN A 68 -1.84 -1.65 4.39
CA ASN A 68 -2.05 -2.19 5.73
C ASN A 68 -2.31 -3.71 5.71
N ASN A 69 -1.86 -4.42 4.67
CA ASN A 69 -2.20 -5.83 4.49
C ASN A 69 -1.71 -6.73 5.65
N CYS A 70 -0.58 -6.39 6.29
CA CYS A 70 -0.09 -7.12 7.46
C CYS A 70 -0.96 -6.92 8.71
N GLN A 71 -1.65 -5.78 8.83
CA GLN A 71 -2.67 -5.58 9.86
C GLN A 71 -3.86 -6.51 9.61
N VAL A 72 -4.39 -6.52 8.38
CA VAL A 72 -5.51 -7.40 8.01
C VAL A 72 -5.16 -8.89 8.17
N ALA A 73 -3.92 -9.27 7.84
CA ALA A 73 -3.45 -10.65 7.98
C ALA A 73 -3.16 -11.07 9.42
N CYS A 74 -3.08 -10.12 10.38
CA CYS A 74 -2.83 -10.43 11.77
C CYS A 74 -4.12 -10.90 12.45
N LEU A 75 -4.31 -12.22 12.56
CA LEU A 75 -5.47 -12.83 13.21
C LEU A 75 -5.58 -12.60 14.73
N TRP A 76 -4.66 -11.82 15.31
CA TRP A 76 -4.60 -11.50 16.74
C TRP A 76 -4.71 -10.00 17.00
N ASP A 77 -5.01 -9.20 15.96
CA ASP A 77 -5.16 -7.74 16.05
C ASP A 77 -3.98 -7.03 16.72
N ALA A 78 -2.78 -7.59 16.56
CA ALA A 78 -1.56 -7.09 17.19
C ALA A 78 -0.86 -6.00 16.39
N ILE A 79 -1.33 -5.69 15.18
CA ILE A 79 -0.71 -4.71 14.28
C ILE A 79 -1.67 -3.55 14.03
N THR A 80 -1.19 -2.33 14.21
CA THR A 80 -1.95 -1.10 13.95
C THR A 80 -1.23 -0.19 12.97
N PHE A 81 -1.99 0.67 12.30
CA PHE A 81 -1.50 1.71 11.41
C PHE A 81 -2.12 3.06 11.77
N PRO A 82 -1.49 4.18 11.38
CA PRO A 82 -2.16 5.48 11.33
C PRO A 82 -3.45 5.43 10.51
N SER A 83 -4.36 6.37 10.75
CA SER A 83 -5.59 6.45 9.99
C SER A 83 -5.30 6.71 8.50
N PRO A 84 -5.91 5.96 7.55
CA PRO A 84 -5.80 6.25 6.12
C PRO A 84 -6.28 7.66 5.73
N SER A 85 -7.07 8.32 6.60
CA SER A 85 -7.47 9.73 6.39
C SER A 85 -6.29 10.67 6.25
N GLU A 86 -5.17 10.39 6.95
CA GLU A 86 -3.96 11.21 6.93
C GLU A 86 -3.33 11.27 5.54
N LEU A 87 -3.54 10.23 4.72
CA LEU A 87 -3.01 10.16 3.36
C LEU A 87 -3.88 10.88 2.33
N LYS A 88 -5.11 11.30 2.69
CA LYS A 88 -6.04 11.90 1.72
C LYS A 88 -5.53 13.22 1.14
N LYS A 89 -4.91 14.07 1.95
CA LYS A 89 -4.35 15.35 1.49
C LYS A 89 -3.17 15.13 0.53
N PRO A 90 -2.07 14.45 0.92
CA PRO A 90 -0.95 14.27 0.01
C PRO A 90 -1.33 13.46 -1.24
N ALA A 91 -2.26 12.50 -1.14
CA ALA A 91 -2.80 11.82 -2.32
C ALA A 91 -3.53 12.76 -3.28
N ARG A 92 -4.33 13.71 -2.77
CA ARG A 92 -4.94 14.76 -3.60
C ARG A 92 -3.90 15.66 -4.24
N ASP A 93 -2.92 16.12 -3.48
CA ASP A 93 -1.85 17.00 -3.99
C ASP A 93 -1.06 16.32 -5.14
N LEU A 94 -0.82 15.01 -5.05
CA LEU A 94 -0.20 14.21 -6.12
C LEU A 94 -1.07 14.09 -7.38
N VAL A 95 -2.39 14.03 -7.23
CA VAL A 95 -3.34 14.04 -8.36
C VAL A 95 -3.40 15.42 -8.99
N ASP A 96 -3.58 16.47 -8.17
CA ASP A 96 -3.74 17.86 -8.63
C ASP A 96 -2.48 18.39 -9.32
N SER A 97 -1.28 17.99 -8.84
CA SER A 97 0.01 18.32 -9.49
C SER A 97 0.29 17.52 -10.78
N GLY A 98 -0.58 16.55 -11.11
CA GLY A 98 -0.45 15.68 -12.28
C GLY A 98 0.67 14.65 -12.17
N VAL A 99 1.33 14.49 -11.02
CA VAL A 99 2.37 13.46 -10.80
C VAL A 99 1.79 12.07 -11.06
N VAL A 100 0.65 11.75 -10.44
CA VAL A 100 -0.02 10.45 -10.61
C VAL A 100 -0.37 10.20 -12.07
N ARG A 101 -0.85 11.22 -12.78
CA ARG A 101 -1.20 11.09 -14.19
C ARG A 101 0.04 10.74 -15.04
N ARG A 102 1.15 11.46 -14.86
CA ARG A 102 2.39 11.20 -15.59
C ARG A 102 2.93 9.80 -15.33
N GLU A 103 2.94 9.36 -14.07
CA GLU A 103 3.39 8.02 -13.70
C GLU A 103 2.49 6.91 -14.27
N LEU A 104 1.17 7.12 -14.27
CA LEU A 104 0.21 6.20 -14.87
C LEU A 104 0.43 6.08 -16.38
N GLU A 105 0.50 7.21 -17.09
CA GLU A 105 0.74 7.24 -18.54
C GLU A 105 2.04 6.50 -18.90
N GLU A 106 3.12 6.74 -18.16
CA GLU A 106 4.39 6.03 -18.36
C GLU A 106 4.27 4.53 -18.08
N ARG A 107 3.53 4.13 -17.04
CA ARG A 107 3.32 2.71 -16.71
C ARG A 107 2.51 1.98 -17.79
N LEU A 108 1.46 2.62 -18.31
CA LEU A 108 0.65 2.07 -19.41
C LEU A 108 1.46 2.01 -20.71
N ARG A 109 2.28 3.03 -20.99
CA ARG A 109 3.19 3.03 -22.15
C ARG A 109 4.21 1.88 -22.09
N ARG A 110 4.74 1.57 -20.89
CA ARG A 110 5.70 0.47 -20.67
C ARG A 110 5.05 -0.91 -20.69
N ASN A 111 3.79 -1.02 -20.27
CA ASN A 111 3.05 -2.27 -20.26
C ASN A 111 1.63 -2.07 -20.80
N PRO A 112 1.46 -2.10 -22.13
CA PRO A 112 0.16 -1.93 -22.78
C PRO A 112 -0.90 -2.95 -22.35
N ASN A 113 -0.50 -4.13 -21.85
CA ASN A 113 -1.43 -5.16 -21.36
C ASN A 113 -2.19 -4.73 -20.09
N LEU A 114 -1.82 -3.61 -19.47
CA LEU A 114 -2.57 -3.02 -18.35
C LEU A 114 -3.73 -2.15 -18.81
N VAL A 115 -3.81 -1.80 -20.10
CA VAL A 115 -4.93 -1.09 -20.68
C VAL A 115 -6.02 -2.11 -21.00
N MET A 116 -7.19 -1.93 -20.41
CA MET A 116 -8.37 -2.70 -20.80
C MET A 116 -9.15 -1.97 -21.89
N GLU A 117 -9.46 -2.67 -22.98
CA GLU A 117 -10.41 -2.21 -23.98
C GLU A 117 -11.80 -2.77 -23.64
N LEU A 118 -12.71 -1.90 -23.18
CA LEU A 118 -14.10 -2.30 -22.98
C LEU A 118 -14.83 -2.31 -24.34
N PRO A 119 -15.48 -3.42 -24.74
CA PRO A 119 -16.24 -3.44 -25.98
C PRO A 119 -17.41 -2.45 -25.89
N SER A 120 -17.66 -1.72 -26.99
CA SER A 120 -18.67 -0.64 -27.03
C SER A 120 -20.08 -1.09 -26.63
N SER A 121 -20.40 -2.37 -26.79
CA SER A 121 -21.67 -2.98 -26.33
C SER A 121 -21.77 -3.07 -24.80
N LEU A 122 -20.66 -3.29 -24.10
CA LEU A 122 -20.61 -3.32 -22.64
C LEU A 122 -20.66 -1.89 -22.06
N ILE A 123 -20.05 -0.91 -22.73
CA ILE A 123 -20.15 0.51 -22.34
C ILE A 123 -21.60 0.98 -22.41
N LYS A 124 -22.32 0.66 -23.50
CA LYS A 124 -23.75 0.99 -23.62
C LYS A 124 -24.58 0.36 -22.51
N LYS A 125 -24.36 -0.92 -22.20
CA LYS A 125 -25.06 -1.62 -21.12
C LYS A 125 -24.79 -1.02 -19.74
N ILE A 126 -23.54 -0.68 -19.41
CA ILE A 126 -23.19 -0.01 -18.15
C ILE A 126 -23.85 1.37 -18.05
N CYS A 127 -23.86 2.14 -19.14
CA CYS A 127 -24.53 3.44 -19.18
C CYS A 127 -26.06 3.31 -19.03
N GLU A 128 -26.67 2.29 -19.63
CA GLU A 128 -28.11 2.01 -19.51
C GLU A 128 -28.48 1.55 -18.08
N ASP A 129 -27.66 0.68 -17.47
CA ASP A 129 -27.88 0.15 -16.12
C ASP A 129 -27.64 1.22 -15.02
N GLN A 130 -26.78 2.22 -15.25
CA GLN A 130 -26.55 3.32 -14.29
C GLN A 130 -27.54 4.50 -14.40
N VAL A 131 -28.44 4.48 -15.37
CA VAL A 131 -29.55 5.46 -15.46
C VAL A 131 -30.78 5.00 -14.65
N GLY A 132 -30.74 3.80 -14.05
CA GLY A 132 -31.85 3.24 -13.26
C GLY A 132 -31.42 2.66 -11.92
N THR A 133 -31.20 3.52 -10.92
CA THR A 133 -31.62 3.37 -9.50
C THR A 133 -30.82 4.30 -8.59
N CYS A 134 -31.41 5.44 -8.27
CA CYS A 134 -31.11 6.17 -7.04
C CYS A 134 -32.30 5.91 -6.10
N HIS A 135 -32.10 5.12 -5.05
CA HIS A 135 -32.91 5.05 -3.83
C HIS A 135 -31.94 4.96 -2.66
#